data_AF-A0A936MT02-F1
#
_entry.id   AF-A0A936MT02-F1
#
_cell.length_a   1.000
_cell.length_b   1.000
_cell.length_c   1.000
_cell.angle_alpha   90.00
_cell.angle_beta   90.00
_cell.angle_gamma   90.00
#
_symmetry.space_group_name_H-M   'P 1'
#
loop_
_entity.id
_entity.type
_entity.pdbx_description
1 polymer ?
#
loop_
_entity_poly.entity_id
_entity_poly.type
_entity_poly.pdbx_seq_one_letter_code
_entity_poly.pdbx_strand_id
1 'polypeptide(L)'
;MILLDNRTPLDVTTFAAKDFEDAPFHTVVAKGVFRIERDKPLVIDETQKESLLEEDDLVPFKLGTDVLLRATSFAPNGKASSWCAGLAVGALKKYVTVTGPRAWMHAPLLGWSLTPAVPVNRVPLRYEFAYGGADYAPNPLGIGYVDPRKLDSGMIIPAPQILTGGARPLLFGKDCPVESFLPVPRLAPGDAGIRGMSCGAAVARDGRLSARQ
;
A
#
# COMPACT_ATOMS: atom_id res chain seq x y z
N MET A 1 30.83 8.34 8.97
CA MET A 1 29.70 8.90 8.19
C MET A 1 30.09 8.83 6.73
N ILE A 2 29.45 7.95 5.94
CA ILE A 2 29.71 7.88 4.50
C ILE A 2 28.97 9.04 3.82
N LEU A 3 29.67 9.75 2.95
CA LEU A 3 29.07 10.67 1.99
C LEU A 3 28.74 9.88 0.73
N LEU A 4 27.46 9.79 0.39
CA LEU A 4 26.98 9.16 -0.84
C LEU A 4 26.54 10.25 -1.83
N ASP A 5 27.19 10.31 -2.99
CA ASP A 5 26.78 11.11 -4.15
C ASP A 5 25.98 10.23 -5.12
N ASN A 6 24.65 10.24 -5.04
CA ASN A 6 23.78 9.48 -5.93
C ASN A 6 23.56 10.23 -7.25
N ARG A 7 24.20 9.77 -8.33
CA ARG A 7 24.02 10.30 -9.70
C ARG A 7 23.13 9.44 -10.57
N THR A 8 22.32 8.58 -9.96
CA THR A 8 21.38 7.68 -10.65
C THR A 8 19.95 8.10 -10.34
N PRO A 9 18.97 7.73 -11.19
CA PRO A 9 17.55 7.91 -10.86
C PRO A 9 17.04 6.87 -9.84
N LEU A 10 17.91 5.99 -9.34
CA LEU A 10 17.54 4.96 -8.38
C LEU A 10 17.35 5.58 -6.99
N ASP A 11 16.39 5.06 -6.24
CA ASP A 11 16.26 5.37 -4.82
C ASP A 11 17.39 4.65 -4.06
N VAL A 12 18.15 5.38 -3.25
CA VAL A 12 19.33 4.83 -2.58
C VAL A 12 19.25 4.99 -1.07
N THR A 13 19.43 3.88 -0.37
CA THR A 13 19.52 3.82 1.09
C THR A 13 20.84 3.20 1.50
N THR A 14 21.41 3.66 2.61
CA THR A 14 22.65 3.11 3.17
C THR A 14 22.49 2.75 4.63
N PHE A 15 23.16 1.68 5.06
CA PHE A 15 23.27 1.36 6.49
C PHE A 15 24.66 0.81 6.80
N ALA A 16 25.11 1.03 8.04
CA ALA A 16 26.32 0.42 8.57
C ALA A 16 25.97 -0.95 9.17
N ALA A 17 26.85 -1.91 8.98
CA ALA A 17 26.72 -3.25 9.52
C ALA A 17 28.10 -3.75 9.99
N LYS A 18 28.10 -4.93 10.61
CA LYS A 18 29.31 -5.66 10.97
C LYS A 18 29.23 -7.06 10.39
N ASP A 19 30.36 -7.60 9.95
CA ASP A 19 30.44 -8.98 9.48
C ASP A 19 30.51 -9.97 10.65
N PHE A 20 30.72 -11.25 10.34
CA PHE A 20 30.83 -12.30 11.35
C PHE A 20 32.07 -12.20 12.24
N GLU A 21 33.06 -11.37 11.86
CA GLU A 21 34.28 -11.09 12.61
C GLU A 21 34.22 -9.72 13.31
N ASP A 22 33.01 -9.14 13.45
CA ASP A 22 32.78 -7.82 14.05
C ASP A 22 33.39 -6.64 13.26
N ALA A 23 33.90 -6.88 12.03
CA ALA A 23 34.51 -5.83 11.22
C ALA A 23 33.43 -4.93 10.59
N PRO A 24 33.56 -3.59 10.68
CA PRO A 24 32.55 -2.68 10.18
C PRO A 24 32.55 -2.64 8.65
N PHE A 25 31.37 -2.70 8.04
CA PHE A 25 31.17 -2.47 6.62
C PHE A 25 29.92 -1.63 6.36
N HIS A 26 29.78 -1.15 5.12
CA HIS A 26 28.64 -0.35 4.70
C HIS A 26 27.92 -1.01 3.54
N THR A 27 26.59 -1.10 3.66
CA THR A 27 25.74 -1.57 2.57
C THR A 27 25.10 -0.37 1.89
N VAL A 28 25.18 -0.34 0.56
CA VAL A 28 24.43 0.60 -0.29
C VAL A 28 23.38 -0.20 -1.05
N VAL A 29 22.14 0.22 -0.92
CA VAL A 29 20.98 -0.37 -1.60
C VAL A 29 20.48 0.63 -2.61
N ALA A 30 20.46 0.27 -3.90
CA ALA A 30 19.88 1.08 -4.96
C ALA A 30 18.66 0.36 -5.54
N LYS A 31 17.51 1.03 -5.56
CA LYS A 31 16.21 0.47 -5.97
C LYS A 31 15.67 1.20 -7.20
N GLY A 32 15.08 0.43 -8.10
CA GLY A 32 14.41 0.94 -9.28
C GLY A 32 13.35 -0.05 -9.77
N VAL A 33 12.42 0.45 -10.56
CA VAL A 33 11.51 -0.39 -11.33
C VAL A 33 12.14 -0.60 -12.70
N PHE A 34 12.13 -1.84 -13.19
CA PHE A 34 12.78 -2.22 -14.44
C PHE A 34 11.80 -2.95 -15.34
N ARG A 35 11.87 -2.66 -16.64
CA ARG A 35 11.30 -3.51 -17.68
C ARG A 35 12.23 -4.68 -17.92
N ILE A 36 11.70 -5.88 -17.71
CA ILE A 36 12.42 -7.13 -17.92
C ILE A 36 11.89 -7.78 -19.20
N GLU A 37 12.75 -7.88 -20.20
CA GLU A 37 12.49 -8.62 -21.43
C GLU A 37 13.55 -9.70 -21.59
N ARG A 38 13.12 -10.91 -22.01
CA ARG A 38 14.04 -12.05 -22.14
C ARG A 38 15.18 -11.69 -23.08
N ASP A 39 16.41 -11.97 -22.65
CA ASP A 39 17.64 -11.73 -23.39
C ASP A 39 17.90 -10.26 -23.78
N LYS A 40 17.25 -9.30 -23.12
CA LYS A 40 17.51 -7.86 -23.28
C LYS A 40 18.10 -7.24 -22.01
N PRO A 41 18.88 -6.14 -22.13
CA PRO A 41 19.32 -5.38 -20.97
C PRO A 41 18.14 -4.88 -20.12
N LEU A 42 18.36 -4.76 -18.81
CA LEU A 42 17.40 -4.10 -17.92
C LEU A 42 17.24 -2.64 -18.32
N VAL A 43 15.99 -2.21 -18.49
CA VAL A 43 15.64 -0.82 -18.79
C VAL A 43 14.89 -0.25 -17.61
N ILE A 44 15.33 0.90 -17.08
CA ILE A 44 14.61 1.59 -16.00
C ILE A 44 13.22 1.98 -16.52
N ASP A 45 12.19 1.61 -15.77
CA ASP A 45 10.82 2.03 -16.02
C ASP A 45 10.43 2.99 -14.89
N GLU A 46 10.29 4.27 -15.21
CA GLU A 46 9.93 5.30 -14.22
C GLU A 46 8.47 5.18 -13.77
N THR A 47 7.68 4.26 -14.36
CA THR A 47 6.27 4.09 -14.04
C THR A 47 6.05 2.93 -13.06
N GLN A 48 5.81 3.25 -11.79
CA GLN A 48 5.19 2.29 -10.90
C GLN A 48 3.70 2.20 -11.23
N LYS A 49 3.27 1.08 -11.83
CA LYS A 49 1.86 0.86 -12.23
C LYS A 49 1.10 -0.08 -11.30
N GLU A 50 1.81 -0.81 -10.45
CA GLU A 50 1.22 -1.86 -9.63
C GLU A 50 1.82 -1.87 -8.22
N SER A 51 1.02 -2.33 -7.27
CA SER A 51 1.46 -2.63 -5.91
C SER A 51 2.66 -3.58 -5.92
N LEU A 52 3.57 -3.37 -4.97
CA LEU A 52 4.62 -4.35 -4.69
C LEU A 52 3.97 -5.67 -4.24
N LEU A 53 4.41 -6.77 -4.85
CA LEU A 53 3.93 -8.10 -4.50
C LEU A 53 4.57 -8.61 -3.21
N GLU A 54 5.85 -8.31 -3.01
CA GLU A 54 6.66 -8.75 -1.87
C GLU A 54 7.58 -7.61 -1.44
N GLU A 55 7.89 -7.56 -0.13
CA GLU A 55 8.92 -6.64 0.37
C GLU A 55 10.30 -7.12 -0.03
N ASP A 56 11.17 -6.14 -0.20
CA ASP A 56 12.59 -6.34 -0.39
C ASP A 56 13.24 -6.59 0.98
N ASP A 57 13.80 -7.77 1.20
CA ASP A 57 14.38 -8.16 2.49
C ASP A 57 15.83 -7.72 2.62
N LEU A 58 16.02 -6.41 2.72
CA LEU A 58 17.35 -5.79 2.77
C LEU A 58 17.77 -5.34 4.18
N VAL A 59 16.99 -5.72 5.19
CA VAL A 59 17.36 -5.48 6.59
C VAL A 59 18.21 -6.64 7.09
N PRO A 60 19.38 -6.39 7.71
CA PRO A 60 20.28 -7.46 8.16
C PRO A 60 19.64 -8.44 9.15
N PHE A 61 18.68 -7.96 9.94
CA PHE A 61 17.87 -8.78 10.82
C PHE A 61 16.51 -8.11 11.06
N LYS A 62 15.46 -8.92 11.19
CA LYS A 62 14.15 -8.49 11.65
C LYS A 62 13.94 -9.00 13.08
N LEU A 63 13.62 -8.11 14.01
CA LEU A 63 13.36 -8.47 15.42
C LEU A 63 12.05 -9.26 15.61
N GLY A 64 11.23 -9.36 14.56
CA GLY A 64 10.16 -10.33 14.41
C GLY A 64 9.93 -10.55 12.93
N THR A 65 8.69 -10.67 12.46
CA THR A 65 8.45 -11.00 11.04
C THR A 65 7.26 -10.36 10.35
N ASP A 66 7.39 -10.17 9.06
CA ASP A 66 6.38 -9.41 8.34
C ASP A 66 5.26 -10.35 7.87
N VAL A 67 4.03 -10.01 8.24
CA VAL A 67 2.84 -10.68 7.72
C VAL A 67 2.34 -9.92 6.50
N LEU A 68 2.58 -10.47 5.32
CA LEU A 68 2.09 -9.94 4.04
C LEU A 68 0.84 -10.71 3.61
N LEU A 69 -0.26 -10.00 3.36
CA LEU A 69 -1.52 -10.62 2.91
C LEU A 69 -1.87 -10.16 1.50
N ARG A 70 -1.72 -11.09 0.55
CA ARG A 70 -2.34 -10.98 -0.77
C ARG A 70 -3.67 -11.70 -0.75
N ALA A 71 -4.75 -10.97 -0.52
CA ALA A 71 -6.07 -11.56 -0.42
C ALA A 71 -7.13 -10.79 -1.21
N THR A 72 -8.24 -11.48 -1.44
CA THR A 72 -9.50 -10.87 -1.86
C THR A 72 -10.48 -11.02 -0.73
N SER A 73 -11.10 -9.92 -0.32
CA SER A 73 -12.18 -9.95 0.65
C SER A 73 -13.49 -10.32 -0.04
N PHE A 74 -14.30 -11.18 0.57
CA PHE A 74 -15.59 -11.60 0.04
C PHE A 74 -16.71 -11.03 0.90
N ALA A 75 -17.75 -10.53 0.24
CA ALA A 75 -18.92 -9.99 0.91
C ALA A 75 -19.64 -11.09 1.73
N PRO A 76 -20.11 -10.77 2.95
CA PRO A 76 -20.97 -11.69 3.68
C PRO A 76 -22.23 -11.97 2.85
N ASN A 77 -22.65 -13.24 2.80
CA ASN A 77 -23.82 -13.69 2.04
C ASN A 77 -23.74 -13.46 0.51
N GLY A 78 -22.53 -13.27 -0.04
CA GLY A 78 -22.28 -13.25 -1.48
C GLY A 78 -22.49 -11.91 -2.17
N LYS A 79 -23.13 -10.90 -1.54
CA LYS A 79 -23.21 -9.53 -2.08
C LYS A 79 -23.48 -8.51 -0.97
N ALA A 80 -22.66 -7.46 -0.89
CA ALA A 80 -22.85 -6.37 0.06
C ALA A 80 -22.25 -5.06 -0.46
N SER A 81 -22.77 -3.92 0.00
CA SER A 81 -22.21 -2.59 -0.29
C SER A 81 -21.02 -2.24 0.60
N SER A 82 -20.97 -2.80 1.82
CA SER A 82 -19.91 -2.58 2.80
C SER A 82 -19.84 -3.76 3.77
N TRP A 83 -18.65 -4.13 4.22
CA TRP A 83 -18.43 -5.15 5.25
C TRP A 83 -17.08 -4.95 5.96
N CYS A 84 -16.87 -5.65 7.07
CA CYS A 84 -15.59 -5.69 7.76
C CYS A 84 -14.78 -6.89 7.27
N ALA A 85 -13.50 -6.68 6.99
CA ALA A 85 -12.55 -7.73 6.65
C ALA A 85 -11.31 -7.61 7.53
N GLY A 86 -10.61 -8.71 7.81
CA GLY A 86 -9.43 -8.65 8.64
C GLY A 86 -8.61 -9.92 8.64
N LEU A 87 -7.43 -9.79 9.23
CA LEU A 87 -6.47 -10.88 9.45
C LEU A 87 -6.15 -10.96 10.93
N ALA A 88 -6.04 -12.18 11.44
CA ALA A 88 -5.52 -12.44 12.78
C ALA A 88 -4.39 -13.46 12.71
N VAL A 89 -3.27 -13.15 13.35
CA VAL A 89 -2.09 -14.03 13.51
C VAL A 89 -1.67 -14.01 14.97
N GLY A 90 -1.95 -15.10 15.69
CA GLY A 90 -1.76 -15.14 17.14
C GLY A 90 -2.56 -14.03 17.84
N ALA A 91 -1.87 -13.16 18.58
CA ALA A 91 -2.48 -12.00 19.25
C ALA A 91 -2.68 -10.79 18.32
N LEU A 92 -2.04 -10.77 17.15
CA LEU A 92 -2.12 -9.65 16.21
C LEU A 92 -3.45 -9.72 15.46
N LYS A 93 -4.15 -8.59 15.39
CA LYS A 93 -5.40 -8.44 14.65
C LYS A 93 -5.40 -7.13 13.90
N LYS A 94 -5.69 -7.17 12.61
CA LYS A 94 -5.92 -5.98 11.78
C LYS A 94 -7.24 -6.12 11.04
N TYR A 95 -8.06 -5.07 11.10
CA TYR A 95 -9.36 -5.00 10.44
C TYR A 95 -9.45 -3.76 9.57
N VAL A 96 -10.16 -3.89 8.45
CA VAL A 96 -10.49 -2.82 7.51
C VAL A 96 -11.98 -2.85 7.22
N THR A 97 -12.53 -1.69 6.89
CA THR A 97 -13.85 -1.59 6.28
C THR A 97 -13.69 -1.65 4.77
N VAL A 98 -14.34 -2.62 4.15
CA VAL A 98 -14.37 -2.82 2.69
C VAL A 98 -15.69 -2.32 2.16
N THR A 99 -15.67 -1.56 1.07
CA THR A 99 -16.87 -1.12 0.35
C THR A 99 -16.79 -1.49 -1.11
N GLY A 100 -17.94 -1.64 -1.76
CA GLY A 100 -17.95 -1.65 -3.23
C GLY A 100 -17.65 -0.27 -3.83
N PRO A 101 -17.58 -0.17 -5.16
CA PRO A 101 -17.26 1.07 -5.86
C PRO A 101 -18.22 2.22 -5.53
N ARG A 102 -17.67 3.42 -5.40
CA ARG A 102 -18.38 4.68 -5.21
C ARG A 102 -17.48 5.86 -5.59
N ALA A 103 -18.06 7.03 -5.80
CA ALA A 103 -17.33 8.20 -6.24
C ALA A 103 -17.84 9.46 -5.55
N TRP A 104 -16.98 10.47 -5.48
CA TRP A 104 -17.36 11.83 -5.20
C TRP A 104 -17.86 12.49 -6.47
N MET A 105 -19.01 13.14 -6.36
CA MET A 105 -19.62 13.94 -7.44
C MET A 105 -19.99 15.31 -6.89
N HIS A 106 -19.75 16.35 -7.69
CA HIS A 106 -20.13 17.71 -7.33
C HIS A 106 -21.51 18.05 -7.92
N ALA A 107 -22.38 18.62 -7.10
CA ALA A 107 -23.64 19.19 -7.53
C ALA A 107 -23.67 20.69 -7.22
N PRO A 108 -24.18 21.56 -8.13
CA PRO A 108 -24.10 23.02 -8.00
C PRO A 108 -24.62 23.62 -6.68
N LEU A 109 -25.52 22.92 -5.97
CA LEU A 109 -26.13 23.39 -4.72
C LEU A 109 -25.78 22.54 -3.49
N LEU A 110 -25.24 21.32 -3.67
CA LEU A 110 -24.93 20.38 -2.58
C LEU A 110 -23.42 20.19 -2.38
N GLY A 111 -22.61 20.75 -3.27
CA GLY A 111 -21.16 20.56 -3.27
C GLY A 111 -20.78 19.12 -3.57
N TRP A 112 -19.63 18.70 -3.06
CA TRP A 112 -19.13 17.34 -3.20
C TRP A 112 -19.88 16.38 -2.28
N SER A 113 -20.42 15.30 -2.86
CA SER A 113 -21.11 14.24 -2.13
C SER A 113 -20.65 12.87 -2.58
N LEU A 114 -20.66 11.90 -1.66
CA LEU A 114 -20.25 10.54 -1.93
C LEU A 114 -21.45 9.73 -2.39
N THR A 115 -21.33 9.04 -3.53
CA THR A 115 -22.38 8.17 -4.03
C THR A 115 -22.58 6.97 -3.10
N PRO A 116 -23.78 6.34 -3.10
CA PRO A 116 -23.96 5.05 -2.47
C PRO A 116 -22.95 4.02 -3.00
N ALA A 117 -22.48 3.13 -2.14
CA ALA A 117 -21.59 2.03 -2.53
C ALA A 117 -22.35 0.97 -3.31
N VAL A 118 -21.85 0.65 -4.51
CA VAL A 118 -22.43 -0.41 -5.37
C VAL A 118 -22.22 -1.77 -4.69
N PRO A 119 -23.27 -2.59 -4.50
CA PRO A 119 -23.09 -3.91 -3.90
C PRO A 119 -22.28 -4.85 -4.80
N VAL A 120 -21.23 -5.46 -4.26
CA VAL A 120 -20.34 -6.40 -4.94
C VAL A 120 -20.14 -7.67 -4.12
N ASN A 121 -19.63 -8.73 -4.76
CA ASN A 121 -19.37 -10.00 -4.07
C ASN A 121 -17.96 -10.11 -3.47
N ARG A 122 -17.01 -9.29 -3.97
CA ARG A 122 -15.61 -9.34 -3.56
C ARG A 122 -14.88 -8.04 -3.88
N VAL A 123 -13.82 -7.73 -3.12
CA VAL A 123 -12.89 -6.61 -3.36
C VAL A 123 -11.46 -7.09 -3.08
N PRO A 124 -10.51 -6.95 -4.03
CA PRO A 124 -9.11 -7.25 -3.77
C PRO A 124 -8.53 -6.32 -2.68
N LEU A 125 -7.81 -6.89 -1.71
CA LEU A 125 -7.15 -6.12 -0.65
C LEU A 125 -5.78 -5.63 -1.15
N ARG A 126 -5.78 -4.59 -2.00
CA ARG A 126 -4.57 -3.99 -2.59
C ARG A 126 -4.52 -2.47 -2.42
N TYR A 127 -3.34 -1.86 -2.57
CA TYR A 127 -3.15 -0.41 -2.41
C TYR A 127 -3.97 0.43 -3.38
N GLU A 128 -4.24 -0.09 -4.59
CA GLU A 128 -5.00 0.62 -5.61
C GLU A 128 -6.46 0.88 -5.18
N PHE A 129 -6.93 0.15 -4.16
CA PHE A 129 -8.28 0.30 -3.61
C PHE A 129 -8.30 1.08 -2.29
N ALA A 130 -7.14 1.44 -1.74
CA ALA A 130 -7.00 2.25 -0.53
C ALA A 130 -6.94 3.75 -0.86
N TYR A 131 -7.02 4.60 0.17
CA TYR A 131 -6.91 6.05 -0.02
C TYR A 131 -5.55 6.42 -0.63
N GLY A 132 -5.56 7.31 -1.61
CA GLY A 132 -4.35 7.79 -2.29
C GLY A 132 -4.65 8.39 -3.66
N GLY A 133 -3.62 8.50 -4.50
CA GLY A 133 -3.69 9.07 -5.84
C GLY A 133 -2.33 9.60 -6.28
N ALA A 134 -2.15 9.88 -7.57
CA ALA A 134 -0.83 10.19 -8.15
C ALA A 134 -0.05 11.31 -7.44
N ASP A 135 -0.75 12.29 -6.86
CA ASP A 135 -0.17 13.41 -6.11
C ASP A 135 -0.10 13.16 -4.58
N TYR A 136 -0.36 11.94 -4.10
CA TYR A 136 -0.39 11.56 -2.68
C TYR A 136 0.76 10.62 -2.34
N ALA A 137 1.85 11.19 -1.80
CA ALA A 137 3.09 10.47 -1.54
C ALA A 137 2.95 9.16 -0.71
N PRO A 138 2.09 9.06 0.32
CA PRO A 138 1.94 7.82 1.08
C PRO A 138 1.32 6.65 0.29
N ASN A 139 0.58 6.94 -0.79
CA ASN A 139 0.00 5.93 -1.68
C ASN A 139 -0.28 6.53 -3.08
N PRO A 140 0.73 6.63 -3.96
CA PRO A 140 0.56 7.21 -5.29
C PRO A 140 -0.35 6.36 -6.21
N LEU A 141 -0.49 5.06 -5.89
CA LEU A 141 -1.31 4.11 -6.64
C LEU A 141 -2.77 4.06 -6.18
N GLY A 142 -3.08 4.68 -5.03
CA GLY A 142 -4.41 4.66 -4.44
C GLY A 142 -5.42 5.52 -5.18
N ILE A 143 -6.59 5.66 -4.56
CA ILE A 143 -7.72 6.43 -5.11
C ILE A 143 -8.35 7.35 -4.06
N GLY A 144 -8.97 8.44 -4.53
CA GLY A 144 -9.74 9.38 -3.71
C GLY A 144 -9.02 10.66 -3.29
N TYR A 145 -7.69 10.75 -3.44
CA TYR A 145 -6.95 12.00 -3.31
C TYR A 145 -6.89 12.72 -4.66
N VAL A 146 -7.15 14.02 -4.64
CA VAL A 146 -6.94 14.94 -5.77
C VAL A 146 -6.33 16.21 -5.20
N ASP A 147 -5.25 16.71 -5.83
CA ASP A 147 -4.70 18.03 -5.49
C ASP A 147 -5.81 19.08 -5.63
N PRO A 148 -6.15 19.84 -4.58
CA PRO A 148 -7.19 20.86 -4.62
C PRO A 148 -7.02 21.87 -5.77
N ARG A 149 -5.78 22.10 -6.24
CA ARG A 149 -5.48 22.99 -7.36
C ARG A 149 -5.89 22.43 -8.73
N LYS A 150 -6.04 21.11 -8.83
CA LYS A 150 -6.45 20.38 -10.04
C LYS A 150 -7.94 20.01 -10.03
N LEU A 151 -8.65 20.41 -8.98
CA LEU A 151 -10.03 20.01 -8.77
C LEU A 151 -10.98 20.78 -9.70
N ASP A 152 -11.84 20.04 -10.41
CA ASP A 152 -12.90 20.60 -11.24
C ASP A 152 -14.26 20.00 -10.86
N SER A 153 -15.31 20.85 -10.93
CA SER A 153 -16.68 20.48 -10.55
C SER A 153 -17.34 19.46 -11.50
N GLY A 154 -16.80 19.24 -12.69
CA GLY A 154 -17.23 18.19 -13.60
C GLY A 154 -16.60 16.83 -13.32
N MET A 155 -15.63 16.74 -12.41
CA MET A 155 -14.93 15.49 -12.14
C MET A 155 -15.80 14.49 -11.37
N ILE A 156 -15.70 13.22 -11.77
CA ILE A 156 -16.13 12.08 -10.97
C ILE A 156 -14.86 11.49 -10.36
N ILE A 157 -14.74 11.56 -9.03
CA ILE A 157 -13.52 11.14 -8.34
C ILE A 157 -13.81 9.81 -7.63
N PRO A 158 -13.22 8.68 -8.08
CA PRO A 158 -13.39 7.40 -7.40
C PRO A 158 -12.95 7.51 -5.93
N ALA A 159 -13.73 6.95 -5.02
CA ALA A 159 -13.41 6.94 -3.60
C ALA A 159 -12.82 5.58 -3.19
N PRO A 160 -11.98 5.54 -2.14
CA PRO A 160 -11.38 4.31 -1.63
C PRO A 160 -12.44 3.27 -1.22
N GLN A 161 -12.09 2.02 -1.52
CA GLN A 161 -12.85 0.81 -1.18
C GLN A 161 -12.28 0.11 0.06
N ILE A 162 -11.07 0.45 0.50
CA ILE A 162 -10.45 -0.03 1.73
C ILE A 162 -10.23 1.15 2.67
N LEU A 163 -10.80 1.05 3.88
CA LEU A 163 -10.78 2.09 4.91
C LEU A 163 -10.36 1.51 6.26
N THR A 164 -9.91 2.37 7.17
CA THR A 164 -9.60 1.99 8.56
C THR A 164 -10.81 1.38 9.24
N GLY A 165 -10.59 0.24 9.92
CA GLY A 165 -11.61 -0.41 10.72
C GLY A 165 -12.18 0.54 11.78
N GLY A 166 -13.50 0.62 11.89
CA GLY A 166 -14.19 1.52 12.84
C GLY A 166 -14.96 2.67 12.20
N ALA A 167 -15.14 2.67 10.87
CA ALA A 167 -16.16 3.46 10.15
C ALA A 167 -16.23 4.95 10.51
N ARG A 168 -15.10 5.66 10.39
CA ARG A 168 -15.17 7.12 10.29
C ARG A 168 -15.78 7.49 8.93
N PRO A 169 -16.70 8.48 8.87
CA PRO A 169 -17.22 8.94 7.60
C PRO A 169 -16.06 9.49 6.76
N LEU A 170 -15.98 9.04 5.51
CA LEU A 170 -15.05 9.61 4.55
C LEU A 170 -15.54 11.02 4.21
N LEU A 171 -14.69 12.02 4.39
CA LEU A 171 -14.99 13.42 4.10
C LEU A 171 -14.20 13.87 2.88
N PHE A 172 -14.86 14.60 1.98
CA PHE A 172 -14.20 15.11 0.78
C PHE A 172 -13.07 16.08 1.14
N GLY A 173 -11.92 15.94 0.48
CA GLY A 173 -10.75 16.80 0.71
C GLY A 173 -10.10 16.65 2.09
N LYS A 174 -10.45 15.63 2.86
CA LYS A 174 -9.79 15.30 4.13
C LYS A 174 -8.99 14.02 3.99
N ASP A 175 -7.76 14.05 4.48
CA ASP A 175 -6.90 12.88 4.46
C ASP A 175 -7.49 11.74 5.27
N CYS A 176 -7.31 10.54 4.72
CA CYS A 176 -7.68 9.28 5.32
C CYS A 176 -6.41 8.44 5.50
N PRO A 177 -6.25 7.70 6.61
CA PRO A 177 -5.13 6.77 6.73
C PRO A 177 -5.11 5.78 5.57
N VAL A 178 -3.92 5.56 5.01
CA VAL A 178 -3.72 4.51 4.01
C VAL A 178 -3.77 3.16 4.71
N GLU A 179 -4.73 2.34 4.33
CA GLU A 179 -4.87 0.99 4.88
C GLU A 179 -4.63 -0.06 3.80
N SER A 180 -3.69 -0.94 4.08
CA SER A 180 -3.39 -2.08 3.24
C SER A 180 -2.82 -3.20 4.09
N PHE A 181 -2.79 -4.41 3.52
CA PHE A 181 -2.05 -5.54 4.06
C PHE A 181 -0.86 -5.95 3.18
N LEU A 182 -0.58 -5.14 2.16
CA LEU A 182 0.58 -5.26 1.29
C LEU A 182 1.69 -4.30 1.77
N PRO A 183 2.90 -4.40 1.19
CA PRO A 183 3.98 -3.45 1.46
C PRO A 183 3.70 -2.05 0.93
N VAL A 184 4.02 -1.01 1.70
CA VAL A 184 4.10 0.35 1.14
C VAL A 184 5.35 0.43 0.27
N PRO A 185 5.26 0.81 -1.01
CA PRO A 185 6.43 1.16 -1.78
C PRO A 185 7.16 2.32 -1.10
N ARG A 186 8.35 2.05 -0.53
CA ARG A 186 9.22 3.09 0.02
C ARG A 186 9.83 3.87 -1.14
N LEU A 187 9.14 4.91 -1.60
CA LEU A 187 9.64 5.88 -2.58
C LEU A 187 9.46 7.34 -2.12
N ALA A 188 8.84 7.58 -0.95
CA ALA A 188 8.65 8.91 -0.40
C ALA A 188 9.70 9.21 0.69
N PRO A 189 10.44 10.33 0.60
CA PRO A 189 11.30 10.77 1.69
C PRO A 189 10.43 11.32 2.83
N GLY A 190 10.34 10.59 3.95
CA GLY A 190 9.77 11.15 5.19
C GLY A 190 9.09 10.19 6.18
N ASP A 191 8.68 8.98 5.79
CA ASP A 191 7.77 8.20 6.65
C ASP A 191 8.49 7.21 7.58
N ALA A 192 9.00 7.72 8.71
CA ALA A 192 9.48 6.94 9.85
C ALA A 192 8.35 6.36 10.74
N GLY A 193 7.09 6.38 10.29
CA GLY A 193 5.91 6.22 11.15
C GLY A 193 5.13 4.90 11.05
N ILE A 194 5.35 4.06 10.03
CA ILE A 194 4.52 2.86 9.84
C ILE A 194 5.12 1.70 10.66
N ARG A 195 4.51 1.43 11.81
CA ARG A 195 4.83 0.26 12.66
C ARG A 195 4.34 -1.02 11.99
N GLY A 196 5.19 -1.63 11.16
CA GLY A 196 5.04 -3.04 10.76
C GLY A 196 5.05 -3.93 12.00
N MET A 197 4.07 -4.82 12.13
CA MET A 197 3.99 -5.81 13.21
C MET A 197 4.79 -7.05 12.82
N SER A 198 5.56 -7.59 13.77
CA SER A 198 6.62 -8.53 13.51
C SER A 198 6.35 -9.95 14.11
N CYS A 199 5.88 -10.97 13.34
CA CYS A 199 6.05 -12.45 13.47
C CYS A 199 5.74 -13.24 12.15
N GLY A 200 6.36 -14.43 11.90
CA GLY A 200 6.60 -15.20 10.63
C GLY A 200 6.22 -14.65 9.22
N ALA A 201 7.10 -14.77 8.20
CA ALA A 201 6.75 -14.48 6.80
C ALA A 201 5.88 -15.61 6.26
N ALA A 202 4.57 -15.36 6.19
CA ALA A 202 3.59 -16.32 5.71
C ALA A 202 2.79 -15.70 4.55
N VAL A 203 3.01 -16.19 3.33
CA VAL A 203 2.17 -15.84 2.18
C VAL A 203 0.92 -16.71 2.23
N ALA A 204 -0.22 -16.13 2.61
CA ALA A 204 -1.50 -16.81 2.52
C ALA A 204 -1.96 -16.86 1.05
N ARG A 205 -1.86 -18.02 0.40
CA ARG A 205 -2.58 -18.30 -0.84
C ARG A 205 -3.91 -18.96 -0.48
N ASP A 206 -5.01 -18.45 -1.03
CA ASP A 206 -6.36 -19.03 -0.89
C ASP A 206 -6.85 -19.28 0.55
N GLY A 207 -6.50 -18.37 1.48
CA GLY A 207 -7.00 -18.43 2.86
C GLY A 207 -6.47 -19.61 3.69
N ARG A 208 -5.46 -20.35 3.22
CA ARG A 208 -4.74 -21.34 4.02
C ARG A 208 -3.33 -20.86 4.33
N LEU A 209 -3.06 -20.68 5.61
CA LEU A 209 -1.73 -20.44 6.14
C LEU A 209 -0.94 -21.75 6.02
N SER A 210 0.10 -21.76 5.18
CA SER A 210 1.06 -22.85 5.08
C SER A 210 2.38 -22.35 5.63
N ALA A 211 2.69 -22.70 6.88
CA ALA A 211 4.04 -22.53 7.42
C ALA A 211 4.89 -23.72 6.97
N ARG A 212 6.00 -23.48 6.27
CA ARG A 212 7.08 -24.46 6.19
C ARG A 212 8.08 -24.10 7.28
N GLN A 213 8.38 -25.09 8.13
CA GLN A 213 9.51 -25.03 9.06
C GLN A 213 10.82 -25.00 8.29
#